data_AF-H0R6B6-F1
#
_entry.id   AF-H0R6B6-F1
#
_cell.length_a   1.000
_cell.length_b   1.000
_cell.length_c   1.000
_cell.angle_alpha   90.00
_cell.angle_beta   90.00
_cell.angle_gamma   90.00
#
_symmetry.space_group_name_H-M   'P 1'
#
loop_
_entity.id
_entity.type
_entity.pdbx_description
1 polymer ?
#
loop_
_entity_poly.entity_id
_entity_poly.type
_entity_poly.pdbx_seq_one_letter_code
_entity_poly.pdbx_strand_id
1 'polypeptide(L)'
;MDLLERAESRRTAALARLNAEDQSARGQYFTPLQAARILAGLPRVPAGGCVRILDPGAGSGILTAALAMRLQSERPDLELRITAVEDDPVLHPVLSETLTDVSEFTGATFDVVPRDFLSWAISTSTRYDLVIQNPPYAKLRTGSAPQNMLRAAGISVPNIYAAFLALGLRLLDKDGQQVAITPRSWMNGTYYSSFRREFVDTAGIDAIHTFESRSKVFGDTGVLQESIVVSATVGRTPERVRVGTSHDHRTEPTSRTVAYTDIVTPDFIHVPATDRDAEAVAWMAANVSHTLAELSLTVSTGRVVDFRSRELLHHEQVEGASPMVYPTHLHNGTTQHPVRAKKPEWFLADPETAAKLLVPGGTYVLIKRFSAKEERRRVVAGLWRSSGAVAFDNKLNYIHQDGHGIDEETARGLVVFLNSTQLDSYFRVFSGHTQVNATDLRQMRFPSLVQLRELGKVAATDQGGIDAAVEALFTTMAVTA
;
A
#
# COMPACT_ATOMS: atom_id res chain seq x y z
N MET A 1 -24.35 15.03 27.09
CA MET A 1 -23.24 14.55 26.26
C MET A 1 -23.60 13.13 25.84
N ASP A 2 -23.77 12.91 24.54
CA ASP A 2 -24.05 11.60 23.94
C ASP A 2 -22.93 10.60 24.27
N LEU A 3 -23.19 9.28 24.22
CA LEU A 3 -22.22 8.23 24.55
C LEU A 3 -20.93 8.38 23.72
N LEU A 4 -21.04 8.66 22.42
CA LEU A 4 -19.85 8.89 21.57
C LEU A 4 -19.08 10.15 21.95
N GLU A 5 -19.77 11.22 22.36
CA GLU A 5 -19.10 12.45 22.79
C GLU A 5 -18.32 12.22 24.09
N ARG A 6 -18.87 11.43 25.02
CA ARG A 6 -18.17 11.03 26.26
C ARG A 6 -16.95 10.16 25.94
N ALA A 7 -17.11 9.15 25.09
CA ALA A 7 -16.00 8.29 24.65
C ALA A 7 -14.89 9.09 23.95
N GLU A 8 -15.25 10.06 23.10
CA GLU A 8 -14.30 10.94 22.42
C GLU A 8 -13.58 11.89 23.38
N SER A 9 -14.31 12.43 24.36
CA SER A 9 -13.72 13.26 25.42
C SER A 9 -12.70 12.46 26.24
N ARG A 10 -13.05 11.23 26.62
CA ARG A 10 -12.16 10.29 27.32
C ARG A 10 -10.93 9.93 26.47
N ARG A 11 -11.09 9.64 25.17
CA ARG A 11 -9.99 9.38 24.23
C ARG A 11 -9.00 10.55 24.20
N THR A 12 -9.52 11.77 24.10
CA THR A 12 -8.71 13.00 24.07
C THR A 12 -7.96 13.22 25.40
N ALA A 13 -8.63 12.98 26.53
CA ALA A 13 -8.02 13.06 27.85
C ALA A 13 -6.94 11.99 28.09
N ALA A 14 -7.17 10.76 27.61
CA ALA A 14 -6.19 9.67 27.70
C ALA A 14 -4.93 9.99 26.88
N LEU A 15 -5.09 10.48 25.65
CA LEU A 15 -4.00 10.94 24.79
C LEU A 15 -3.11 11.98 25.49
N ALA A 16 -3.70 12.95 26.20
CA ALA A 16 -2.96 13.98 26.91
C ALA A 16 -2.13 13.46 28.09
N ARG A 17 -2.39 12.24 28.58
CA ARG A 17 -1.66 11.60 29.69
C ARG A 17 -0.53 10.68 29.23
N LEU A 18 -0.46 10.35 27.95
CA LEU A 18 0.55 9.44 27.40
C LEU A 18 1.85 10.19 27.08
N ASN A 19 2.98 9.53 27.33
CA ASN A 19 4.28 10.00 26.88
C ASN A 19 4.43 9.73 25.37
N ALA A 20 4.81 10.75 24.60
CA ALA A 20 5.00 10.65 23.16
C ALA A 20 6.07 9.62 22.75
N GLU A 21 7.13 9.44 23.55
CA GLU A 21 8.16 8.43 23.31
C GLU A 21 7.62 7.01 23.47
N ASP A 22 6.86 6.76 24.54
CA ASP A 22 6.23 5.46 24.81
C ASP A 22 5.15 5.14 23.76
N GLN A 23 4.36 6.14 23.37
CA GLN A 23 3.35 6.01 22.31
C GLN A 23 3.99 5.62 20.97
N SER A 24 5.09 6.28 20.60
CA SER A 24 5.84 5.98 19.37
C SER A 24 6.50 4.60 19.43
N ALA A 25 7.06 4.21 20.58
CA ALA A 25 7.68 2.90 20.78
C ALA A 25 6.65 1.76 20.70
N ARG A 26 5.44 1.98 21.20
CA ARG A 26 4.31 1.04 21.11
C ARG A 26 3.58 1.10 19.76
N GLY A 27 3.77 2.15 18.98
CA GLY A 27 3.05 2.40 17.73
C GLY A 27 1.56 2.66 17.95
N GLN A 28 1.18 3.27 19.09
CA GLN A 28 -0.20 3.52 19.48
C GLN A 28 -0.77 4.74 18.75
N TYR A 29 -1.84 4.53 17.99
CA TYR A 29 -2.55 5.58 17.26
C TYR A 29 -4.04 5.51 17.57
N PHE A 30 -4.58 6.58 18.15
CA PHE A 30 -5.97 6.59 18.61
C PHE A 30 -6.92 7.04 17.51
N THR A 31 -8.02 6.32 17.34
CA THR A 31 -9.01 6.58 16.29
C THR A 31 -9.89 7.78 16.64
N PRO A 32 -9.91 8.86 15.86
CA PRO A 32 -10.87 9.95 16.06
C PRO A 32 -12.31 9.48 15.84
N LEU A 33 -13.28 10.08 16.53
CA LEU A 33 -14.69 9.71 16.47
C LEU A 33 -15.24 9.54 15.03
N GLN A 34 -14.89 10.44 14.11
CA GLN A 34 -15.39 10.35 12.72
C GLN A 34 -14.85 9.12 11.99
N ALA A 35 -13.60 8.74 12.22
CA ALA A 35 -13.07 7.49 11.70
C ALA A 35 -13.76 6.29 12.36
N ALA A 36 -13.98 6.32 13.69
CA ALA A 36 -14.67 5.26 14.41
C ALA A 36 -16.10 5.01 13.86
N ARG A 37 -16.85 6.07 13.54
CA ARG A 37 -18.16 5.98 12.88
C ARG A 37 -18.09 5.33 11.50
N ILE A 38 -17.07 5.66 10.70
CA ILE A 38 -16.85 5.02 9.39
C ILE A 38 -16.59 3.53 9.56
N LEU A 39 -15.64 3.13 10.44
CA LEU A 39 -15.38 1.71 10.72
C LEU A 39 -16.65 0.99 11.18
N ALA A 40 -17.34 1.56 12.16
CA ALA A 40 -18.56 1.00 12.71
C ALA A 40 -19.68 0.84 11.66
N GLY A 41 -19.72 1.68 10.62
CA GLY A 41 -20.74 1.69 9.56
C GLY A 41 -20.49 0.73 8.37
N LEU A 42 -19.32 0.09 8.29
CA LEU A 42 -18.99 -0.83 7.20
C LEU A 42 -19.54 -2.26 7.33
N PRO A 43 -19.49 -2.93 8.51
CA PRO A 43 -19.90 -4.32 8.61
C PRO A 43 -21.42 -4.43 8.44
N ARG A 44 -21.89 -5.58 7.94
CA ARG A 44 -23.31 -5.91 7.94
C ARG A 44 -23.77 -6.15 9.38
N VAL A 45 -24.99 -5.74 9.69
CA VAL A 45 -25.60 -6.08 10.98
C VAL A 45 -25.92 -7.58 10.98
N PRO A 46 -25.43 -8.35 11.97
CA PRO A 46 -25.70 -9.79 12.06
C PRO A 46 -27.20 -10.09 12.14
N ALA A 47 -27.62 -11.18 11.51
CA ALA A 47 -29.03 -11.59 11.51
C ALA A 47 -29.46 -12.24 12.84
N GLY A 48 -28.53 -12.90 13.54
CA GLY A 48 -28.79 -13.64 14.78
C GLY A 48 -29.28 -12.78 15.95
N GLY A 49 -29.67 -13.43 17.04
CA GLY A 49 -30.12 -12.78 18.27
C GLY A 49 -28.99 -12.32 19.20
N CYS A 50 -27.76 -12.78 18.96
CA CYS A 50 -26.57 -12.39 19.71
C CYS A 50 -25.39 -12.18 18.76
N VAL A 51 -24.53 -11.21 19.08
CA VAL A 51 -23.26 -10.96 18.39
C VAL A 51 -22.11 -10.91 19.39
N ARG A 52 -21.07 -11.70 19.14
CA ARG A 52 -19.79 -11.64 19.85
C ARG A 52 -18.84 -10.73 19.12
N ILE A 53 -18.43 -9.65 19.78
CA ILE A 53 -17.59 -8.58 19.25
C ILE A 53 -16.22 -8.66 19.92
N LEU A 54 -15.16 -8.58 19.12
CA LEU A 54 -13.78 -8.44 19.59
C LEU A 54 -13.23 -7.07 19.18
N ASP A 55 -12.62 -6.38 20.13
CA ASP A 55 -11.85 -5.13 19.93
C ASP A 55 -10.36 -5.36 20.34
N PRO A 56 -9.51 -5.83 19.40
CA PRO A 56 -8.07 -5.97 19.60
C PRO A 56 -7.35 -4.63 19.70
N GLY A 57 -6.58 -4.42 20.77
CA GLY A 57 -5.90 -3.14 21.00
C GLY A 57 -6.92 -2.02 21.21
N ALA A 58 -7.88 -2.28 22.11
CA ALA A 58 -9.10 -1.48 22.25
C ALA A 58 -8.84 -0.01 22.60
N GLY A 59 -7.68 0.31 23.16
CA GLY A 59 -7.28 1.64 23.56
C GLY A 59 -8.30 2.26 24.52
N SER A 60 -8.93 3.36 24.10
CA SER A 60 -9.99 4.01 24.88
C SER A 60 -11.39 3.39 24.70
N GLY A 61 -11.56 2.38 23.84
CA GLY A 61 -12.86 1.75 23.56
C GLY A 61 -13.75 2.50 22.58
N ILE A 62 -13.23 3.48 21.84
CA ILE A 62 -14.02 4.33 20.93
C ILE A 62 -14.62 3.54 19.75
N LEU A 63 -13.92 2.51 19.26
CA LEU A 63 -14.41 1.65 18.19
C LEU A 63 -15.57 0.78 18.68
N THR A 64 -15.41 0.13 19.83
CA THR A 64 -16.48 -0.58 20.51
C THR A 64 -17.71 0.31 20.73
N ALA A 65 -17.54 1.51 21.26
CA ALA A 65 -18.66 2.43 21.50
C ALA A 65 -19.40 2.80 20.21
N ALA A 66 -18.67 3.15 19.15
CA ALA A 66 -19.26 3.48 17.84
C ALA A 66 -20.04 2.30 17.24
N LEU A 67 -19.50 1.09 17.32
CA LEU A 67 -20.15 -0.10 16.79
C LEU A 67 -21.38 -0.48 17.62
N ALA A 68 -21.26 -0.54 18.94
CA ALA A 68 -22.36 -0.91 19.82
C ALA A 68 -23.55 0.04 19.69
N MET A 69 -23.30 1.35 19.59
CA MET A 69 -24.37 2.33 19.36
C MET A 69 -25.08 2.15 18.02
N ARG A 70 -24.33 1.88 16.95
CA ARG A 70 -24.93 1.59 15.64
C ARG A 70 -25.81 0.35 15.73
N LEU A 71 -25.28 -0.74 16.30
CA LEU A 71 -26.00 -2.01 16.42
C LEU A 71 -27.27 -1.86 17.26
N GLN A 72 -27.20 -1.14 18.39
CA GLN A 72 -28.37 -0.86 19.23
C GLN A 72 -29.43 -0.04 18.50
N SER A 73 -29.02 0.93 17.69
CA SER A 73 -29.94 1.76 16.90
C SER A 73 -30.64 0.96 15.80
N GLU A 74 -29.91 0.11 15.07
CA GLU A 74 -30.45 -0.68 13.96
C GLU A 74 -31.20 -1.95 14.43
N ARG A 75 -30.79 -2.53 15.57
CA ARG A 75 -31.35 -3.76 16.15
C ARG A 75 -31.37 -3.67 17.69
N PRO A 76 -32.39 -3.03 18.28
CA PRO A 76 -32.47 -2.84 19.73
C PRO A 76 -32.52 -4.13 20.57
N ASP A 77 -33.02 -5.23 19.97
CA ASP A 77 -33.14 -6.54 20.62
C ASP A 77 -31.88 -7.43 20.47
N LEU A 78 -30.82 -6.93 19.83
CA LEU A 78 -29.61 -7.71 19.58
C LEU A 78 -28.75 -7.78 20.85
N GLU A 79 -28.52 -8.98 21.38
CA GLU A 79 -27.62 -9.18 22.51
C GLU A 79 -26.17 -8.97 22.09
N LEU A 80 -25.48 -8.02 22.74
CA LEU A 80 -24.06 -7.73 22.47
C LEU A 80 -23.18 -8.38 23.55
N ARG A 81 -22.18 -9.17 23.11
CA ARG A 81 -21.12 -9.71 23.98
C ARG A 81 -19.77 -9.20 23.50
N ILE A 82 -19.10 -8.39 24.30
CA ILE A 82 -17.91 -7.66 23.90
C ILE A 82 -16.68 -8.24 24.61
N THR A 83 -15.61 -8.47 23.89
CA THR A 83 -14.27 -8.69 24.45
C THR A 83 -13.35 -7.58 23.98
N ALA A 84 -12.80 -6.80 24.90
CA ALA A 84 -11.81 -5.78 24.63
C ALA A 84 -10.44 -6.24 25.13
N VAL A 85 -9.43 -6.26 24.26
CA VAL A 85 -8.07 -6.69 24.62
C VAL A 85 -7.15 -5.47 24.60
N GLU A 86 -6.55 -5.14 25.74
CA GLU A 86 -5.69 -3.96 25.90
C GLU A 86 -4.56 -4.28 26.89
N ASP A 87 -3.30 -4.09 26.48
CA ASP A 87 -2.14 -4.42 27.30
C ASP A 87 -1.57 -3.22 28.05
N ASP A 88 -2.02 -2.00 27.73
CA ASP A 88 -1.58 -0.77 28.37
C ASP A 88 -2.39 -0.46 29.64
N PRO A 89 -1.79 -0.59 30.84
CA PRO A 89 -2.48 -0.31 32.10
C PRO A 89 -2.94 1.14 32.24
N VAL A 90 -2.34 2.09 31.49
CA VAL A 90 -2.77 3.49 31.49
C VAL A 90 -4.16 3.65 30.85
N LEU A 91 -4.51 2.76 29.92
CA LEU A 91 -5.76 2.81 29.18
C LEU A 91 -6.89 2.03 29.85
N HIS A 92 -6.59 1.07 30.72
CA HIS A 92 -7.59 0.21 31.39
C HIS A 92 -8.70 0.98 32.11
N PRO A 93 -8.43 2.05 32.89
CA PRO A 93 -9.51 2.80 33.55
C PRO A 93 -10.45 3.46 32.53
N VAL A 94 -9.88 4.08 31.50
CA VAL A 94 -10.63 4.80 30.47
C VAL A 94 -11.45 3.84 29.60
N LEU A 95 -10.86 2.69 29.25
CA LEU A 95 -11.54 1.62 28.54
C LEU A 95 -12.72 1.09 29.35
N SER A 96 -12.51 0.80 30.63
CA SER A 96 -13.54 0.26 31.52
C SER A 96 -14.72 1.21 31.70
N GLU A 97 -14.46 2.52 31.86
CA GLU A 97 -15.53 3.53 31.90
C GLU A 97 -16.31 3.59 30.59
N THR A 98 -15.63 3.55 29.45
CA THR A 98 -16.28 3.58 28.14
C THR A 98 -17.15 2.34 27.92
N LEU A 99 -16.67 1.15 28.30
CA LEU A 99 -17.44 -0.10 28.20
C LEU A 99 -18.61 -0.14 29.18
N THR A 100 -18.47 0.46 30.36
CA THR A 100 -19.58 0.62 31.31
C THR A 100 -20.68 1.48 30.71
N ASP A 101 -20.35 2.64 30.14
CA ASP A 101 -21.35 3.47 29.47
C ASP A 101 -22.01 2.74 28.27
N VAL A 102 -21.26 1.91 27.54
CA VAL A 102 -21.81 1.08 26.45
C VAL A 102 -22.79 0.06 27.02
N SER A 103 -22.44 -0.62 28.10
CA SER A 103 -23.30 -1.59 28.79
C SER A 103 -24.58 -0.95 29.30
N GLU A 104 -24.49 0.21 29.95
CA GLU A 104 -25.66 0.96 30.43
C GLU A 104 -26.59 1.41 29.29
N PHE A 105 -26.04 1.77 28.13
CA PHE A 105 -26.80 2.25 26.99
C PHE A 105 -27.44 1.12 26.15
N THR A 106 -26.77 -0.02 26.03
CA THR A 106 -27.16 -1.11 25.11
C THR A 106 -27.60 -2.40 25.81
N GLY A 107 -27.35 -2.56 27.10
CA GLY A 107 -27.47 -3.84 27.79
C GLY A 107 -26.35 -4.83 27.45
N ALA A 108 -25.29 -4.41 26.75
CA ALA A 108 -24.16 -5.27 26.41
C ALA A 108 -23.46 -5.85 27.64
N THR A 109 -22.99 -7.09 27.50
CA THR A 109 -21.99 -7.66 28.42
C THR A 109 -20.60 -7.44 27.85
N PHE A 110 -19.62 -7.20 28.71
CA PHE A 110 -18.23 -7.01 28.28
C PHE A 110 -17.23 -7.70 29.19
N ASP A 111 -16.09 -8.09 28.60
CA ASP A 111 -14.88 -8.56 29.29
C ASP A 111 -13.67 -7.73 28.83
N VAL A 112 -12.82 -7.36 29.78
CA VAL A 112 -11.55 -6.65 29.52
C VAL A 112 -10.42 -7.62 29.77
N VAL A 113 -9.65 -7.92 28.73
CA VAL A 113 -8.50 -8.81 28.79
C VAL A 113 -7.21 -7.99 28.86
N PRO A 114 -6.56 -7.87 30.03
CA PRO A 114 -5.35 -7.06 30.20
C PRO A 114 -4.10 -7.81 29.75
N ARG A 115 -4.01 -8.17 28.46
CA ARG A 115 -2.91 -8.98 27.89
C ARG A 115 -2.51 -8.47 26.51
N ASP A 116 -1.27 -8.76 26.13
CA ASP A 116 -0.80 -8.61 24.75
C ASP A 116 -1.68 -9.42 23.80
N PHE A 117 -2.25 -8.75 22.79
CA PHE A 117 -3.18 -9.38 21.86
C PHE A 117 -2.53 -10.51 21.06
N LEU A 118 -1.26 -10.39 20.67
CA LEU A 118 -0.62 -11.40 19.83
C LEU A 118 -0.55 -12.75 20.53
N SER A 119 -0.08 -12.77 21.78
CA SER A 119 0.03 -13.97 22.61
C SER A 119 -1.35 -14.48 23.07
N TRP A 120 -2.26 -13.58 23.42
CA TRP A 120 -3.62 -13.95 23.79
C TRP A 120 -4.39 -14.60 22.63
N ALA A 121 -4.35 -14.00 21.43
CA ALA A 121 -5.05 -14.50 20.26
C ALA A 121 -4.57 -15.88 19.79
N ILE A 122 -3.29 -16.20 20.00
CA ILE A 122 -2.73 -17.53 19.69
C ILE A 122 -3.19 -18.59 20.70
N SER A 123 -3.38 -18.21 21.96
CA SER A 123 -3.72 -19.15 23.04
C SER A 123 -5.21 -19.37 23.24
N THR A 124 -6.05 -18.44 22.80
CA THR A 124 -7.51 -18.54 22.97
C THR A 124 -8.16 -19.47 21.94
N SER A 125 -9.19 -20.19 22.38
CA SER A 125 -10.09 -20.96 21.50
C SER A 125 -11.39 -20.23 21.20
N THR A 126 -11.61 -19.07 21.82
CA THR A 126 -12.82 -18.26 21.60
C THR A 126 -12.93 -17.83 20.14
N ARG A 127 -14.17 -17.77 19.65
CA ARG A 127 -14.52 -17.28 18.32
C ARG A 127 -15.52 -16.14 18.40
N TYR A 128 -15.49 -15.29 17.39
CA TYR A 128 -16.25 -14.05 17.33
C TYR A 128 -16.99 -13.92 16.00
N ASP A 129 -18.04 -13.12 16.03
CA ASP A 129 -18.87 -12.82 14.86
C ASP A 129 -18.41 -11.52 14.18
N LEU A 130 -17.81 -10.61 14.96
CA LEU A 130 -17.31 -9.33 14.47
C LEU A 130 -16.00 -8.95 15.18
N VAL A 131 -14.97 -8.61 14.42
CA VAL A 131 -13.72 -8.00 14.91
C VAL A 131 -13.64 -6.57 14.38
N ILE A 132 -13.53 -5.59 15.26
CA ILE A 132 -13.31 -4.18 14.89
C ILE A 132 -12.00 -3.70 15.51
N GLN A 133 -11.09 -3.13 14.72
CA GLN A 133 -9.74 -2.82 15.22
C GLN A 133 -9.07 -1.60 14.57
N ASN A 134 -8.27 -0.91 15.36
CA ASN A 134 -7.20 -0.03 14.91
C ASN A 134 -5.89 -0.51 15.55
N PRO A 135 -5.21 -1.48 14.93
CA PRO A 135 -4.03 -2.10 15.51
C PRO A 135 -2.84 -1.14 15.62
N PRO A 136 -1.85 -1.42 16.47
CA PRO A 136 -0.64 -0.60 16.57
C PRO A 136 0.24 -0.73 15.32
N TYR A 137 0.88 0.37 14.89
CA TYR A 137 1.72 0.41 13.69
C TYR A 137 3.21 0.40 14.05
N ALA A 138 3.77 -0.78 14.26
CA ALA A 138 5.19 -0.94 14.61
C ALA A 138 5.86 -2.10 13.85
N LYS A 139 7.09 -1.87 13.36
CA LYS A 139 7.84 -2.90 12.63
C LYS A 139 8.25 -4.02 13.58
N LEU A 140 8.04 -5.27 13.15
CA LEU A 140 8.54 -6.44 13.84
C LEU A 140 10.04 -6.59 13.57
N ARG A 141 10.86 -6.49 14.62
CA ARG A 141 12.32 -6.68 14.51
C ARG A 141 12.61 -8.15 14.18
N THR A 142 13.55 -8.37 13.26
CA THR A 142 13.95 -9.73 12.86
C THR A 142 14.52 -10.48 14.06
N GLY A 143 14.02 -11.70 14.31
CA GLY A 143 14.44 -12.56 15.43
C GLY A 143 13.86 -12.18 16.81
N SER A 144 13.01 -11.16 16.88
CA SER A 144 12.34 -10.78 18.14
C SER A 144 11.36 -11.86 18.63
N ALA A 145 11.11 -11.90 19.94
CA ALA A 145 10.18 -12.87 20.53
C ALA A 145 8.76 -12.82 19.90
N PRO A 146 8.13 -11.65 19.66
CA PRO A 146 6.85 -11.59 18.94
C PRO A 146 6.92 -12.16 17.52
N GLN A 147 7.99 -11.89 16.77
CA GLN A 147 8.14 -12.43 15.42
C GLN A 147 8.29 -13.95 15.41
N ASN A 148 9.07 -14.50 16.35
CA ASN A 148 9.27 -15.96 16.46
C ASN A 148 7.98 -16.67 16.85
N MET A 149 7.21 -16.08 17.78
CA MET A 149 5.89 -16.58 18.19
C MET A 149 4.90 -16.58 17.02
N LEU A 150 4.81 -15.47 16.27
CA LEU A 150 3.96 -15.38 15.08
C LEU A 150 4.35 -16.42 14.02
N ARG A 151 5.66 -16.58 13.78
CA ARG A 151 6.17 -17.58 12.83
C ARG A 151 5.80 -19.00 13.24
N ALA A 152 5.90 -19.34 14.53
CA ALA A 152 5.47 -20.64 15.06
C ALA A 152 3.97 -20.86 14.87
N ALA A 153 3.18 -19.79 14.83
CA ALA A 153 1.75 -19.80 14.52
C ALA A 153 1.42 -19.69 13.02
N GLY A 154 2.42 -19.82 12.13
CA GLY A 154 2.25 -19.74 10.67
C GLY A 154 2.14 -18.33 10.09
N ILE A 155 2.30 -17.28 10.90
CA ILE A 155 2.13 -15.88 10.48
C ILE A 155 3.50 -15.23 10.25
N SER A 156 3.77 -14.81 9.01
CA SER A 156 5.01 -14.13 8.64
C SER A 156 4.72 -12.75 8.05
N VAL A 157 4.88 -11.71 8.86
CA VAL A 157 4.62 -10.32 8.48
C VAL A 157 5.70 -9.37 9.00
N PRO A 158 5.97 -8.24 8.31
CA PRO A 158 7.00 -7.29 8.73
C PRO A 158 6.52 -6.26 9.78
N ASN A 159 5.21 -6.18 10.05
CA ASN A 159 4.62 -5.17 10.94
C ASN A 159 3.50 -5.77 11.80
N ILE A 160 3.36 -5.29 13.03
CA ILE A 160 2.38 -5.76 14.02
C ILE A 160 0.95 -5.60 13.52
N TYR A 161 0.61 -4.52 12.81
CA TYR A 161 -0.76 -4.35 12.32
C TYR A 161 -1.22 -5.49 11.42
N ALA A 162 -0.33 -6.06 10.61
CA ALA A 162 -0.66 -7.18 9.73
C ALA A 162 -0.81 -8.49 10.51
N ALA A 163 -0.10 -8.63 11.64
CA ALA A 163 -0.31 -9.75 12.55
C ALA A 163 -1.68 -9.65 13.23
N PHE A 164 -2.10 -8.44 13.61
CA PHE A 164 -3.43 -8.17 14.13
C PHE A 164 -4.53 -8.53 13.12
N LEU A 165 -4.37 -8.15 11.85
CA LEU A 165 -5.30 -8.54 10.78
C LEU A 165 -5.40 -10.06 10.60
N ALA A 166 -4.27 -10.78 10.63
CA ALA A 166 -4.22 -12.23 10.46
C ALA A 166 -4.87 -12.95 11.66
N LEU A 167 -4.55 -12.53 12.88
CA LEU A 167 -5.09 -13.11 14.10
C LEU A 167 -6.57 -12.78 14.28
N GLY A 168 -7.00 -11.56 13.95
CA GLY A 168 -8.41 -11.18 13.94
C GLY A 168 -9.22 -12.07 13.01
N LEU A 169 -8.75 -12.31 11.77
CA LEU A 169 -9.39 -13.26 10.85
C LEU A 169 -9.44 -14.68 11.43
N ARG A 170 -8.36 -15.15 12.07
CA ARG A 170 -8.30 -16.48 12.69
C ARG A 170 -9.29 -16.67 13.85
N LEU A 171 -9.67 -15.59 14.51
CA LEU A 171 -10.61 -15.59 15.62
C LEU A 171 -12.08 -15.42 15.19
N LEU A 172 -12.35 -15.23 13.91
CA LEU A 172 -13.72 -15.15 13.38
C LEU A 172 -14.28 -16.55 13.09
N ASP A 173 -15.57 -16.72 13.35
CA ASP A 173 -16.34 -17.85 12.82
C ASP A 173 -16.63 -17.67 11.32
N LYS A 174 -17.15 -18.73 10.67
CA LYS A 174 -17.65 -18.63 9.30
C LYS A 174 -18.71 -17.52 9.20
N ASP A 175 -18.66 -16.74 8.13
CA ASP A 175 -19.48 -15.54 7.91
C ASP A 175 -19.21 -14.38 8.89
N GLY A 176 -18.23 -14.56 9.79
CA GLY A 176 -17.73 -13.51 10.67
C GLY A 176 -17.04 -12.38 9.90
N GLN A 177 -17.13 -11.17 10.43
CA GLN A 177 -16.69 -9.95 9.75
C GLN A 177 -15.53 -9.27 10.47
N GLN A 178 -14.47 -8.93 9.75
CA GLN A 178 -13.38 -8.10 10.24
C GLN A 178 -13.49 -6.70 9.66
N VAL A 179 -13.36 -5.68 10.48
CA VAL A 179 -13.23 -4.28 10.07
C VAL A 179 -11.99 -3.69 10.72
N ALA A 180 -11.08 -3.17 9.91
CA ALA A 180 -9.81 -2.67 10.41
C ALA A 180 -9.38 -1.42 9.67
N ILE A 181 -8.76 -0.49 10.40
CA ILE A 181 -8.00 0.61 9.81
C ILE A 181 -6.51 0.35 9.93
N THR A 182 -5.81 0.33 8.79
CA THR A 182 -4.39 -0.03 8.73
C THR A 182 -3.65 0.79 7.67
N PRO A 183 -2.31 0.84 7.69
CA PRO A 183 -1.54 1.37 6.57
C PRO A 183 -1.81 0.58 5.28
N ARG A 184 -1.96 1.27 4.14
CA ARG A 184 -2.22 0.65 2.82
C ARG A 184 -1.14 -0.34 2.35
N SER A 185 0.06 -0.29 2.93
CA SER A 185 1.24 -1.00 2.40
C SER A 185 1.11 -2.53 2.28
N TRP A 186 0.19 -3.18 3.01
CA TRP A 186 -0.03 -4.63 2.89
C TRP A 186 -0.73 -5.05 1.59
N MET A 187 -1.45 -4.12 0.96
CA MET A 187 -2.23 -4.35 -0.26
C MET A 187 -1.38 -4.53 -1.51
N ASN A 188 -0.19 -3.91 -1.55
CA ASN A 188 0.72 -3.99 -2.70
C ASN A 188 2.17 -4.30 -2.33
N GLY A 189 2.55 -4.21 -1.05
CA GLY A 189 3.91 -4.45 -0.61
C GLY A 189 4.33 -5.91 -0.77
N THR A 190 5.57 -6.09 -1.23
CA THR A 190 6.14 -7.40 -1.55
C THR A 190 6.40 -8.24 -0.32
N TYR A 191 6.82 -7.60 0.78
CA TYR A 191 6.98 -8.22 2.10
C TYR A 191 5.66 -8.70 2.70
N TYR A 192 4.51 -8.28 2.15
CA TYR A 192 3.18 -8.71 2.58
C TYR A 192 2.54 -9.70 1.60
N SER A 193 3.24 -10.16 0.56
CA SER A 193 2.67 -11.03 -0.48
C SER A 193 2.04 -12.31 0.06
N SER A 194 2.76 -13.06 0.90
CA SER A 194 2.24 -14.30 1.52
C SER A 194 1.01 -14.02 2.37
N PHE A 195 1.08 -13.01 3.24
CA PHE A 195 -0.05 -12.60 4.10
C PHE A 195 -1.26 -12.16 3.28
N ARG A 196 -1.05 -11.35 2.24
CA ARG A 196 -2.13 -10.84 1.39
C ARG A 196 -2.86 -11.98 0.68
N ARG A 197 -2.13 -12.96 0.15
CA ARG A 197 -2.73 -14.16 -0.47
C ARG A 197 -3.56 -14.94 0.54
N GLU A 198 -2.99 -15.26 1.70
CA GLU A 198 -3.72 -15.96 2.78
C GLU A 198 -4.98 -15.18 3.23
N PHE A 199 -4.89 -13.85 3.34
CA PHE A 199 -6.00 -12.98 3.70
C PHE A 199 -7.16 -13.12 2.71
N VAL A 200 -6.89 -12.97 1.39
CA VAL A 200 -7.94 -13.01 0.35
C VAL A 200 -8.46 -14.42 0.07
N ASP A 201 -7.65 -15.44 0.35
CA ASP A 201 -8.07 -16.85 0.29
C ASP A 201 -9.01 -17.21 1.47
N THR A 202 -8.81 -16.57 2.62
CA THR A 202 -9.63 -16.81 3.83
C THR A 202 -10.91 -15.97 3.86
N ALA A 203 -10.83 -14.72 3.40
CA ALA A 203 -11.92 -13.75 3.52
C ALA A 203 -12.04 -12.87 2.27
N GLY A 204 -13.26 -12.64 1.81
CA GLY A 204 -13.53 -11.66 0.76
C GLY A 204 -13.70 -10.26 1.34
N ILE A 205 -13.11 -9.29 0.66
CA ILE A 205 -13.23 -7.87 1.00
C ILE A 205 -14.61 -7.38 0.55
N ASP A 206 -15.43 -6.94 1.49
CA ASP A 206 -16.76 -6.37 1.24
C ASP A 206 -16.68 -4.87 0.93
N ALA A 207 -15.80 -4.16 1.64
CA ALA A 207 -15.67 -2.73 1.50
C ALA A 207 -14.25 -2.22 1.77
N ILE A 208 -13.89 -1.15 1.08
CA ILE A 208 -12.65 -0.39 1.26
C ILE A 208 -13.01 1.07 1.45
N HIS A 209 -12.39 1.75 2.41
CA HIS A 209 -12.57 3.19 2.62
C HIS A 209 -11.23 3.92 2.65
N THR A 210 -11.10 4.98 1.88
CA THR A 210 -9.90 5.82 1.85
C THR A 210 -10.15 7.23 2.38
N PHE A 211 -9.06 7.87 2.82
CA PHE A 211 -9.07 9.25 3.29
C PHE A 211 -8.15 10.08 2.40
N GLU A 212 -8.67 11.08 1.68
CA GLU A 212 -7.85 11.85 0.73
C GLU A 212 -6.86 12.77 1.44
N SER A 213 -7.25 13.41 2.54
CA SER A 213 -6.41 14.39 3.22
C SER A 213 -5.60 13.76 4.36
N ARG A 214 -4.35 13.41 4.05
CA ARG A 214 -3.32 12.83 4.95
C ARG A 214 -3.19 13.52 6.31
N SER A 215 -3.32 14.85 6.36
CA SER A 215 -3.12 15.67 7.56
C SER A 215 -4.41 16.06 8.29
N LYS A 216 -5.58 15.86 7.67
CA LYS A 216 -6.84 16.34 8.26
C LYS A 216 -7.59 15.27 9.02
N VAL A 217 -7.39 13.98 8.70
CA VAL A 217 -8.10 12.87 9.37
C VAL A 217 -7.37 12.33 10.60
N PHE A 218 -6.04 12.50 10.64
CA PHE A 218 -5.16 11.99 11.69
C PHE A 218 -4.22 13.09 12.21
N GLY A 219 -4.61 14.36 12.06
CA GLY A 219 -3.76 15.53 12.29
C GLY A 219 -3.06 15.56 13.66
N ASP A 220 -3.69 14.96 14.68
CA ASP A 220 -3.19 14.93 16.05
C ASP A 220 -2.16 13.80 16.31
N THR A 221 -1.94 12.90 15.35
CA THR A 221 -1.19 11.64 15.57
C THR A 221 0.14 11.53 14.82
N GLY A 222 0.50 12.54 14.01
CA GLY A 222 1.79 12.56 13.29
C GLY A 222 2.02 11.42 12.28
N VAL A 223 0.99 10.61 11.97
CA VAL A 223 1.09 9.48 11.04
C VAL A 223 1.16 9.98 9.60
N LEU A 224 2.34 9.87 8.99
CA LEU A 224 2.60 10.20 7.58
C LEU A 224 2.18 9.10 6.58
N GLN A 225 1.50 8.05 7.04
CA GLN A 225 1.12 6.89 6.21
C GLN A 225 -0.32 7.00 5.70
N GLU A 226 -0.58 6.52 4.48
CA GLU A 226 -1.94 6.42 3.95
C GLU A 226 -2.68 5.28 4.67
N SER A 227 -3.60 5.64 5.57
CA SER A 227 -4.50 4.70 6.25
C SER A 227 -5.67 4.34 5.35
N ILE A 228 -6.06 3.07 5.41
CA ILE A 228 -7.19 2.49 4.68
C ILE A 228 -8.06 1.70 5.64
N VAL A 229 -9.37 1.81 5.51
CA VAL A 229 -10.30 0.94 6.21
C VAL A 229 -10.69 -0.22 5.29
N VAL A 230 -10.66 -1.43 5.80
CA VAL A 230 -11.12 -2.62 5.09
C VAL A 230 -12.14 -3.35 5.94
N SER A 231 -13.26 -3.71 5.31
CA SER A 231 -14.22 -4.68 5.84
C SER A 231 -14.15 -5.96 5.00
N ALA A 232 -14.01 -7.10 5.67
CA ALA A 232 -13.92 -8.40 5.01
C ALA A 232 -14.73 -9.47 5.78
N THR A 233 -15.18 -10.49 5.06
CA THR A 233 -16.00 -11.59 5.60
C THR A 233 -15.34 -12.94 5.35
N VAL A 234 -15.23 -13.75 6.40
CA VAL A 234 -14.65 -15.10 6.31
C VAL A 234 -15.54 -16.03 5.49
N GLY A 235 -14.93 -16.75 4.54
CA GLY A 235 -15.59 -17.80 3.76
C GLY A 235 -16.55 -17.29 2.67
N ARG A 236 -16.51 -15.99 2.34
CA ARG A 236 -17.32 -15.37 1.30
C ARG A 236 -16.48 -14.49 0.41
N THR A 237 -16.62 -14.62 -0.91
CA THR A 237 -16.08 -13.66 -1.89
C THR A 237 -17.25 -12.92 -2.55
N PRO A 238 -17.43 -11.61 -2.31
CA PRO A 238 -18.51 -10.87 -2.95
C PRO A 238 -18.21 -10.64 -4.43
N GLU A 239 -19.25 -10.48 -5.26
CA GLU A 239 -19.08 -10.10 -6.68
C GLU A 239 -18.56 -8.67 -6.83
N ARG A 240 -18.88 -7.82 -5.86
CA ARG A 240 -18.56 -6.40 -5.89
C ARG A 240 -18.11 -5.89 -4.52
N VAL A 241 -17.22 -4.89 -4.55
CA VAL A 241 -16.66 -4.21 -3.37
C VAL A 241 -17.21 -2.79 -3.29
N ARG A 242 -17.67 -2.38 -2.11
CA ARG A 242 -18.01 -0.97 -1.83
C ARG A 242 -16.73 -0.17 -1.60
N VAL A 243 -16.46 0.82 -2.43
CA VAL A 243 -15.32 1.73 -2.28
C VAL A 243 -15.83 3.09 -1.82
N GLY A 244 -15.41 3.51 -0.63
CA GLY A 244 -15.72 4.80 -0.03
C GLY A 244 -14.53 5.74 0.03
N THR A 245 -14.78 7.05 -0.06
CA THR A 245 -13.75 8.08 0.05
C THR A 245 -14.25 9.24 0.91
N SER A 246 -13.44 9.63 1.90
CA SER A 246 -13.66 10.84 2.69
C SER A 246 -12.59 11.89 2.40
N HIS A 247 -13.01 13.11 2.08
CA HIS A 247 -12.09 14.23 1.84
C HIS A 247 -11.55 14.82 3.15
N ASP A 248 -12.41 14.94 4.17
CA ASP A 248 -12.09 15.43 5.51
C ASP A 248 -13.05 14.86 6.58
N HIS A 249 -12.94 15.36 7.81
CA HIS A 249 -13.82 14.97 8.94
C HIS A 249 -15.24 15.58 8.90
N ARG A 250 -15.55 16.44 7.92
CA ARG A 250 -16.75 17.29 7.91
C ARG A 250 -17.70 16.98 6.77
N THR A 251 -17.19 16.35 5.71
CA THR A 251 -17.94 16.01 4.51
C THR A 251 -18.48 14.58 4.59
N GLU A 252 -19.70 14.38 4.08
CA GLU A 252 -20.23 13.03 3.92
C GLU A 252 -19.34 12.24 2.95
N PRO A 253 -19.00 10.98 3.29
CA PRO A 253 -18.19 10.17 2.39
C PRO A 253 -18.92 9.86 1.08
N THR A 254 -18.21 9.92 -0.03
CA THR A 254 -18.70 9.37 -1.29
C THR A 254 -18.54 7.86 -1.28
N SER A 255 -19.43 7.13 -1.97
CA SER A 255 -19.32 5.68 -2.11
C SER A 255 -19.74 5.23 -3.50
N ARG A 256 -19.07 4.19 -3.98
CA ARG A 256 -19.37 3.51 -5.24
C ARG A 256 -19.13 2.02 -5.09
N THR A 257 -19.53 1.25 -6.09
CA THR A 257 -19.38 -0.20 -6.08
C THR A 257 -18.61 -0.65 -7.31
N VAL A 258 -17.51 -1.38 -7.12
CA VAL A 258 -16.59 -1.85 -8.17
C VAL A 258 -16.59 -3.38 -8.23
N ALA A 259 -16.32 -3.99 -9.38
CA ALA A 259 -16.22 -5.45 -9.46
C ALA A 259 -15.07 -5.96 -8.59
N TYR A 260 -15.26 -7.10 -7.93
CA TYR A 260 -14.26 -7.63 -7.00
C TYR A 260 -12.92 -7.91 -7.69
N THR A 261 -12.94 -8.41 -8.92
CA THR A 261 -11.74 -8.72 -9.71
C THR A 261 -10.93 -7.49 -10.12
N ASP A 262 -11.55 -6.30 -10.16
CA ASP A 262 -10.84 -5.05 -10.46
C ASP A 262 -10.12 -4.50 -9.22
N ILE A 263 -10.56 -4.94 -8.03
CA ILE A 263 -9.99 -4.57 -6.73
C ILE A 263 -8.98 -5.61 -6.29
N VAL A 264 -9.34 -6.89 -6.30
CA VAL A 264 -8.54 -7.98 -5.76
C VAL A 264 -8.05 -8.86 -6.90
N THR A 265 -6.73 -8.91 -7.04
CA THR A 265 -6.01 -9.81 -7.94
C THR A 265 -5.16 -10.78 -7.10
N PRO A 266 -4.64 -11.89 -7.68
CA PRO A 266 -3.79 -12.83 -6.94
C PRO A 266 -2.57 -12.19 -6.28
N ASP A 267 -2.10 -11.06 -6.84
CA ASP A 267 -0.89 -10.39 -6.40
C ASP A 267 -1.15 -9.03 -5.75
N PHE A 268 -2.30 -8.39 -5.93
CA PHE A 268 -2.54 -7.01 -5.48
C PHE A 268 -3.97 -6.73 -5.07
N ILE A 269 -4.12 -5.82 -4.13
CA ILE A 269 -5.40 -5.16 -3.84
C ILE A 269 -5.29 -3.70 -4.34
N HIS A 270 -5.94 -3.42 -5.46
CA HIS A 270 -6.08 -2.09 -6.05
C HIS A 270 -7.13 -1.29 -5.30
N VAL A 271 -6.88 0.00 -5.12
CA VAL A 271 -7.82 0.91 -4.47
C VAL A 271 -8.08 2.09 -5.40
N PRO A 272 -8.98 1.92 -6.38
CA PRO A 272 -9.33 2.96 -7.32
C PRO A 272 -10.18 4.00 -6.58
N ALA A 273 -9.71 5.24 -6.51
CA ALA A 273 -10.43 6.33 -5.84
C ALA A 273 -11.55 6.89 -6.73
N THR A 274 -11.40 6.79 -8.06
CA THR A 274 -12.34 7.35 -9.06
C THR A 274 -12.78 6.32 -10.10
N ASP A 275 -13.81 6.65 -10.91
CA ASP A 275 -14.19 5.79 -12.03
C ASP A 275 -13.10 5.72 -13.10
N ARG A 276 -12.37 6.83 -13.33
CA ARG A 276 -11.17 6.84 -14.17
C ARG A 276 -10.09 5.87 -13.69
N ASP A 277 -9.95 5.71 -12.38
CA ASP A 277 -9.00 4.73 -11.81
C ASP A 277 -9.44 3.29 -12.12
N ALA A 278 -10.75 3.02 -12.08
CA ALA A 278 -11.29 1.71 -12.44
C ALA A 278 -11.13 1.44 -13.95
N GLU A 279 -11.42 2.43 -14.80
CA GLU A 279 -11.17 2.37 -16.24
C GLU A 279 -9.70 2.10 -16.55
N ALA A 280 -8.77 2.73 -15.81
CA ALA A 280 -7.34 2.51 -16.00
C ALA A 280 -6.91 1.07 -15.68
N VAL A 281 -7.46 0.48 -14.62
CA VAL A 281 -7.23 -0.93 -14.25
C VAL A 281 -7.81 -1.86 -15.31
N ALA A 282 -9.07 -1.64 -15.70
CA ALA A 282 -9.75 -2.45 -16.71
C ALA A 282 -9.02 -2.41 -18.06
N TRP A 283 -8.57 -1.22 -18.50
CA TRP A 283 -7.79 -1.08 -19.72
C TRP A 283 -6.48 -1.86 -19.65
N MET A 284 -5.74 -1.79 -18.55
CA MET A 284 -4.49 -2.56 -18.41
C MET A 284 -4.74 -4.06 -18.44
N ALA A 285 -5.77 -4.54 -17.73
CA ALA A 285 -6.14 -5.94 -17.72
C ALA A 285 -6.54 -6.47 -19.12
N ALA A 286 -7.18 -5.62 -19.94
CA ALA A 286 -7.63 -5.99 -21.28
C ALA A 286 -6.50 -5.96 -22.33
N ASN A 287 -5.54 -5.04 -22.20
CA ASN A 287 -4.61 -4.73 -23.29
C ASN A 287 -3.19 -5.26 -23.09
N VAL A 288 -2.76 -5.54 -21.85
CA VAL A 288 -1.40 -6.01 -21.56
C VAL A 288 -1.38 -7.23 -20.66
N SER A 289 -0.53 -8.20 -20.99
CA SER A 289 -0.58 -9.53 -20.36
C SER A 289 0.79 -10.07 -19.91
N HIS A 290 1.90 -9.47 -20.35
CA HIS A 290 3.24 -10.03 -20.11
C HIS A 290 3.93 -9.32 -18.94
N THR A 291 4.59 -10.05 -18.06
CA THR A 291 5.58 -9.50 -17.12
C THR A 291 6.91 -9.25 -17.83
N LEU A 292 7.78 -8.43 -17.24
CA LEU A 292 9.16 -8.30 -17.74
C LEU A 292 9.86 -9.66 -17.84
N ALA A 293 9.67 -10.55 -16.86
CA ALA A 293 10.30 -11.87 -16.85
C ALA A 293 9.84 -12.75 -18.03
N GLU A 294 8.55 -12.73 -18.38
CA GLU A 294 8.02 -13.43 -19.56
C GLU A 294 8.59 -12.87 -20.88
N LEU A 295 9.01 -11.60 -20.89
CA LEU A 295 9.71 -10.97 -22.01
C LEU A 295 11.23 -11.23 -22.01
N SER A 296 11.76 -12.05 -21.09
CA SER A 296 13.20 -12.22 -20.84
C SER A 296 13.92 -10.92 -20.45
N LEU A 297 13.18 -10.00 -19.83
CA LEU A 297 13.66 -8.73 -19.31
C LEU A 297 13.57 -8.73 -17.78
N THR A 298 14.30 -7.84 -17.15
CA THR A 298 14.09 -7.51 -15.75
C THR A 298 14.47 -6.06 -15.50
N VAL A 299 14.24 -5.59 -14.29
CA VAL A 299 14.54 -4.24 -13.86
C VAL A 299 15.35 -4.29 -12.58
N SER A 300 16.32 -3.38 -12.46
CA SER A 300 17.15 -3.24 -11.27
C SER A 300 17.23 -1.79 -10.82
N THR A 301 17.45 -1.58 -9.54
CA THR A 301 17.76 -0.26 -8.98
C THR A 301 19.22 0.08 -9.30
N GLY A 302 19.49 1.35 -9.63
CA GLY A 302 20.86 1.85 -9.81
C GLY A 302 21.75 1.53 -8.60
N ARG A 303 22.98 1.10 -8.88
CA ARG A 303 23.87 0.50 -7.88
C ARG A 303 24.60 1.55 -7.04
N VAL A 304 24.76 2.77 -7.56
CA VAL A 304 25.52 3.83 -6.89
C VAL A 304 24.63 4.60 -5.94
N VAL A 305 25.02 4.66 -4.68
CA VAL A 305 24.39 5.49 -3.65
C VAL A 305 25.26 6.71 -3.43
N ASP A 306 24.88 7.84 -4.05
CA ASP A 306 25.73 9.05 -4.15
C ASP A 306 26.39 9.48 -2.82
N PHE A 307 25.65 9.54 -1.72
CA PHE A 307 26.20 9.96 -0.43
C PHE A 307 27.16 8.96 0.22
N ARG A 308 27.21 7.71 -0.25
CA ARG A 308 28.12 6.65 0.24
C ARG A 308 29.35 6.44 -0.65
N SER A 309 29.41 7.09 -1.80
CA SER A 309 30.44 6.89 -2.82
C SER A 309 31.05 8.22 -3.26
N ARG A 310 31.13 9.21 -2.37
CA ARG A 310 31.49 10.60 -2.71
C ARG A 310 32.89 10.70 -3.30
N GLU A 311 33.80 9.87 -2.79
CA GLU A 311 35.19 9.74 -3.21
C GLU A 311 35.36 9.16 -4.63
N LEU A 312 34.32 8.51 -5.16
CA LEU A 312 34.31 7.92 -6.51
C LEU A 312 33.69 8.86 -7.55
N LEU A 313 33.20 10.03 -7.13
CA LEU A 313 32.36 10.92 -7.92
C LEU A 313 33.11 12.19 -8.31
N HIS A 314 33.08 12.53 -9.60
CA HIS A 314 33.81 13.66 -10.19
C HIS A 314 32.86 14.59 -10.96
N HIS A 315 33.08 15.91 -10.86
CA HIS A 315 32.31 16.90 -11.60
C HIS A 315 32.76 17.04 -13.06
N GLU A 316 34.07 16.90 -13.29
CA GLU A 316 34.66 16.95 -14.62
C GLU A 316 35.03 15.55 -15.10
N GLN A 317 35.09 15.37 -16.42
CA GLN A 317 35.50 14.10 -17.00
C GLN A 317 36.98 13.89 -16.73
N VAL A 318 37.30 12.84 -15.99
CA VAL A 318 38.68 12.36 -15.79
C VAL A 318 38.93 11.13 -16.64
N GLU A 319 40.20 10.88 -16.97
CA GLU A 319 40.58 9.72 -17.77
C GLU A 319 40.12 8.41 -17.10
N GLY A 320 39.51 7.52 -17.90
CA GLY A 320 38.96 6.25 -17.41
C GLY A 320 37.61 6.36 -16.67
N ALA A 321 37.08 7.57 -16.44
CA ALA A 321 35.77 7.71 -15.79
C ALA A 321 34.63 7.25 -16.69
N SER A 322 33.67 6.58 -16.06
CA SER A 322 32.37 6.23 -16.65
C SER A 322 31.34 7.34 -16.38
N PRO A 323 30.31 7.50 -17.23
CA PRO A 323 29.19 8.39 -16.94
C PRO A 323 28.50 8.02 -15.61
N MET A 324 28.22 9.03 -14.78
CA MET A 324 27.34 8.91 -13.62
C MET A 324 25.98 9.53 -13.94
N VAL A 325 24.94 8.70 -13.98
CA VAL A 325 23.62 9.12 -14.45
C VAL A 325 22.63 9.27 -13.30
N TYR A 326 21.95 10.42 -13.26
CA TYR A 326 20.93 10.75 -12.27
C TYR A 326 19.56 10.95 -12.93
N PRO A 327 18.47 11.00 -12.15
CA PRO A 327 17.15 11.37 -12.66
C PRO A 327 17.09 12.70 -13.41
N THR A 328 17.98 13.65 -13.10
CA THR A 328 18.07 14.95 -13.78
C THR A 328 18.51 14.86 -15.24
N HIS A 329 19.05 13.72 -15.66
CA HIS A 329 19.49 13.48 -17.04
C HIS A 329 18.35 12.97 -17.94
N LEU A 330 17.21 12.58 -17.37
CA LEU A 330 16.05 12.14 -18.14
C LEU A 330 15.28 13.36 -18.64
N HIS A 331 15.13 13.48 -19.95
CA HIS A 331 14.39 14.57 -20.60
C HIS A 331 13.61 14.04 -21.81
N ASN A 332 12.29 14.24 -21.81
CA ASN A 332 11.38 13.91 -22.91
C ASN A 332 11.62 12.51 -23.54
N GLY A 333 11.66 11.46 -22.72
CA GLY A 333 11.86 10.09 -23.21
C GLY A 333 13.30 9.73 -23.59
N THR A 334 14.24 10.66 -23.46
CA THR A 334 15.67 10.44 -23.76
C THR A 334 16.55 10.78 -22.56
N THR A 335 17.84 10.51 -22.68
CA THR A 335 18.83 10.92 -21.70
C THR A 335 19.84 11.89 -22.29
N GLN A 336 20.12 12.97 -21.57
CA GLN A 336 21.21 13.89 -21.89
C GLN A 336 22.29 13.80 -20.80
N HIS A 337 23.53 13.56 -21.21
CA HIS A 337 24.69 13.54 -20.32
C HIS A 337 25.94 13.96 -21.12
N PRO A 338 26.81 14.82 -20.56
CA PRO A 338 26.61 15.58 -19.33
C PRO A 338 25.62 16.74 -19.53
N VAL A 339 25.03 17.24 -18.45
CA VAL A 339 24.19 18.47 -18.41
C VAL A 339 24.81 19.58 -17.55
N ARG A 340 26.02 19.36 -17.02
CA ARG A 340 26.73 20.25 -16.09
C ARG A 340 25.87 20.62 -14.88
N ALA A 341 25.23 19.60 -14.32
CA ALA A 341 24.40 19.75 -13.12
C ALA A 341 25.24 20.11 -11.89
N LYS A 342 24.58 20.50 -10.79
CA LYS A 342 25.22 20.65 -9.47
C LYS A 342 25.78 19.33 -8.91
N LYS A 343 25.36 18.19 -9.45
CA LYS A 343 25.83 16.87 -9.00
C LYS A 343 27.04 16.42 -9.82
N PRO A 344 27.96 15.62 -9.25
CA PRO A 344 29.09 15.06 -10.01
C PRO A 344 28.61 14.07 -11.06
N GLU A 345 28.96 14.28 -12.33
CA GLU A 345 28.45 13.52 -13.48
C GLU A 345 29.39 12.41 -13.98
N TRP A 346 30.50 12.18 -13.29
CA TRP A 346 31.49 11.18 -13.66
C TRP A 346 31.79 10.27 -12.48
N PHE A 347 32.02 8.99 -12.76
CA PHE A 347 32.31 7.95 -11.78
C PHE A 347 33.64 7.28 -12.12
N LEU A 348 34.56 7.26 -11.17
CA LEU A 348 35.84 6.57 -11.28
C LEU A 348 36.07 5.73 -10.02
N ALA A 349 36.40 4.46 -10.20
CA ALA A 349 36.71 3.56 -9.12
C ALA A 349 37.79 2.56 -9.55
N ASP A 350 38.41 1.91 -8.57
CA ASP A 350 39.28 0.76 -8.83
C ASP A 350 38.48 -0.39 -9.51
N PRO A 351 39.16 -1.31 -10.22
CA PRO A 351 38.49 -2.38 -10.97
C PRO A 351 37.53 -3.26 -10.14
N GLU A 352 37.83 -3.51 -8.86
CA GLU A 352 36.98 -4.36 -8.01
C GLU A 352 35.67 -3.65 -7.66
N THR A 353 35.76 -2.37 -7.30
CA THR A 353 34.59 -1.52 -7.01
C THR A 353 33.78 -1.25 -8.28
N ALA A 354 34.46 -0.99 -9.39
CA ALA A 354 33.84 -0.78 -10.70
C ALA A 354 33.01 -1.99 -11.15
N ALA A 355 33.52 -3.21 -10.99
CA ALA A 355 32.78 -4.43 -11.32
C ALA A 355 31.46 -4.59 -10.54
N LYS A 356 31.39 -4.05 -9.31
CA LYS A 356 30.19 -4.09 -8.46
C LYS A 356 29.19 -2.99 -8.84
N LEU A 357 29.67 -1.78 -9.14
CA LEU A 357 28.84 -0.58 -9.27
C LEU A 357 28.49 -0.19 -10.70
N LEU A 358 29.33 -0.53 -11.67
CA LEU A 358 29.09 -0.25 -13.08
C LEU A 358 28.23 -1.31 -13.75
N VAL A 359 27.53 -0.86 -14.78
CA VAL A 359 26.77 -1.68 -15.71
C VAL A 359 27.47 -1.60 -17.07
N PRO A 360 27.57 -2.70 -17.84
CA PRO A 360 28.25 -2.69 -19.14
C PRO A 360 27.60 -1.73 -20.15
N GLY A 361 28.36 -1.36 -21.18
CA GLY A 361 27.83 -0.59 -22.31
C GLY A 361 26.65 -1.28 -22.97
N GLY A 362 25.69 -0.50 -23.45
CA GLY A 362 24.47 -0.98 -24.08
C GLY A 362 23.35 0.05 -24.06
N THR A 363 22.17 -0.41 -24.47
CA THR A 363 20.93 0.36 -24.47
C THR A 363 20.06 -0.04 -23.28
N TYR A 364 19.64 0.93 -22.48
CA TYR A 364 18.84 0.70 -21.27
C TYR A 364 17.65 1.66 -21.21
N VAL A 365 16.54 1.20 -20.62
CA VAL A 365 15.42 2.08 -20.27
C VAL A 365 15.57 2.50 -18.82
N LEU A 366 15.85 3.77 -18.57
CA LEU A 366 15.97 4.34 -17.23
C LEU A 366 14.61 4.85 -16.77
N ILE A 367 14.29 4.66 -15.48
CA ILE A 367 13.01 5.07 -14.88
C ILE A 367 13.29 5.81 -13.58
N LYS A 368 12.72 7.00 -13.41
CA LYS A 368 12.81 7.78 -12.16
C LYS A 368 12.14 7.02 -11.01
N ARG A 369 12.84 6.81 -9.89
CA ARG A 369 12.30 6.10 -8.72
C ARG A 369 11.49 6.94 -7.77
N PHE A 370 11.78 8.23 -7.67
CA PHE A 370 11.10 9.12 -6.72
C PHE A 370 10.13 10.00 -7.50
N SER A 371 8.84 9.85 -7.23
CA SER A 371 7.78 10.61 -7.89
C SER A 371 6.67 10.88 -6.89
N ALA A 372 6.47 12.14 -6.50
CA ALA A 372 5.36 12.48 -5.60
C ALA A 372 4.00 12.20 -6.27
N LYS A 373 2.93 11.95 -5.50
CA LYS A 373 1.59 11.74 -6.08
C LYS A 373 1.11 12.95 -6.88
N GLU A 374 1.56 14.11 -6.47
CA GLU A 374 1.20 15.43 -6.97
C GLU A 374 2.01 15.82 -8.22
N GLU A 375 3.03 15.03 -8.61
CA GLU A 375 3.75 15.24 -9.86
C GLU A 375 2.83 14.99 -11.06
N ARG A 376 3.02 15.77 -12.13
CA ARG A 376 2.27 15.64 -13.40
C ARG A 376 2.30 14.20 -13.94
N ARG A 377 3.42 13.50 -13.75
CA ARG A 377 3.59 12.08 -14.06
C ARG A 377 4.26 11.36 -12.89
N ARG A 378 3.76 10.18 -12.55
CA ARG A 378 4.39 9.23 -11.63
C ARG A 378 5.51 8.46 -12.30
N VAL A 379 5.29 8.01 -13.53
CA VAL A 379 6.30 7.26 -14.29
C VAL A 379 6.94 8.18 -15.31
N VAL A 380 8.26 8.30 -15.21
CA VAL A 380 9.10 9.05 -16.16
C VAL A 380 10.22 8.12 -16.58
N ALA A 381 10.23 7.75 -17.85
CA ALA A 381 11.23 6.88 -18.44
C ALA A 381 12.06 7.60 -19.52
N GLY A 382 13.32 7.20 -19.69
CA GLY A 382 14.21 7.73 -20.71
C GLY A 382 15.17 6.69 -21.25
N LEU A 383 15.51 6.80 -22.54
CA LEU A 383 16.40 5.88 -23.23
C LEU A 383 17.87 6.28 -23.05
N TRP A 384 18.66 5.40 -22.43
CA TRP A 384 20.11 5.54 -22.30
C TRP A 384 20.84 4.69 -23.34
N ARG A 385 21.93 5.22 -23.91
CA ARG A 385 22.83 4.53 -24.82
C ARG A 385 24.27 4.85 -24.46
N SER A 386 25.10 3.84 -24.33
CA SER A 386 26.54 4.02 -24.14
C SER A 386 27.31 2.86 -24.74
N SER A 387 28.43 3.15 -25.40
CA SER A 387 29.39 2.11 -25.82
C SER A 387 30.25 1.60 -24.67
N GLY A 388 30.46 2.41 -23.64
CA GLY A 388 31.23 2.08 -22.44
C GLY A 388 30.36 1.80 -21.21
N ALA A 389 30.99 1.32 -20.14
CA ALA A 389 30.34 1.09 -18.86
C ALA A 389 29.74 2.38 -18.27
N VAL A 390 28.73 2.24 -17.42
CA VAL A 390 27.96 3.36 -16.86
C VAL A 390 27.59 3.12 -15.40
N ALA A 391 27.61 4.17 -14.60
CA ALA A 391 27.12 4.20 -13.22
C ALA A 391 25.69 4.79 -13.19
N PHE A 392 24.74 4.03 -12.63
CA PHE A 392 23.37 4.49 -12.40
C PHE A 392 23.14 4.81 -10.92
N ASP A 393 22.65 6.02 -10.63
CA ASP A 393 22.25 6.44 -9.28
C ASP A 393 21.08 5.60 -8.76
N ASN A 394 21.07 5.34 -7.46
CA ASN A 394 20.02 4.56 -6.79
C ASN A 394 18.63 5.22 -6.82
N LYS A 395 18.48 6.45 -7.32
CA LYS A 395 17.19 7.11 -7.59
C LYS A 395 16.66 6.80 -9.00
N LEU A 396 17.34 5.93 -9.75
CA LEU A 396 16.90 5.37 -11.02
C LEU A 396 16.67 3.85 -10.89
N ASN A 397 15.70 3.34 -11.64
CA ASN A 397 15.67 1.95 -12.07
C ASN A 397 16.18 1.86 -13.51
N TYR A 398 16.67 0.69 -13.93
CA TYR A 398 17.05 0.41 -15.32
C TYR A 398 16.51 -0.96 -15.75
N ILE A 399 15.85 -1.04 -16.91
CA ILE A 399 15.43 -2.30 -17.53
C ILE A 399 16.60 -2.87 -18.34
N HIS A 400 16.83 -4.16 -18.20
CA HIS A 400 17.97 -4.87 -18.77
C HIS A 400 17.64 -6.35 -19.03
N GLN A 401 18.51 -7.03 -19.77
CA GLN A 401 18.52 -8.48 -19.91
C GLN A 401 19.77 -9.02 -19.22
N ASP A 402 19.63 -9.64 -18.05
CA ASP A 402 20.74 -10.23 -17.27
C ASP A 402 21.95 -9.31 -17.06
N GLY A 403 21.69 -8.06 -16.69
CA GLY A 403 22.69 -7.01 -16.46
C GLY A 403 23.18 -6.29 -17.72
N HIS A 404 22.76 -6.74 -18.91
CA HIS A 404 23.18 -6.18 -20.19
C HIS A 404 22.07 -5.35 -20.84
N GLY A 405 22.47 -4.48 -21.77
CA GLY A 405 21.54 -3.69 -22.57
C GLY A 405 20.59 -4.57 -23.39
N ILE A 406 19.48 -3.98 -23.79
CA ILE A 406 18.42 -4.64 -24.57
C ILE A 406 18.39 -4.12 -26.01
N ASP A 407 17.63 -4.78 -26.89
CA ASP A 407 17.48 -4.32 -28.26
C ASP A 407 16.81 -2.93 -28.32
N GLU A 408 17.25 -2.12 -29.28
CA GLU A 408 16.93 -0.69 -29.29
C GLU A 408 15.46 -0.41 -29.61
N GLU A 409 14.82 -1.24 -30.45
CA GLU A 409 13.41 -1.11 -30.80
C GLU A 409 12.52 -1.40 -29.59
N THR A 410 12.78 -2.49 -28.88
CA THR A 410 12.10 -2.82 -27.62
C THR A 410 12.31 -1.73 -26.59
N ALA A 411 13.54 -1.20 -26.46
CA ALA A 411 13.84 -0.13 -25.52
C ALA A 411 13.06 1.17 -25.82
N ARG A 412 12.98 1.57 -27.10
CA ARG A 412 12.16 2.70 -27.53
C ARG A 412 10.67 2.45 -27.24
N GLY A 413 10.17 1.26 -27.55
CA GLY A 413 8.79 0.87 -27.27
C GLY A 413 8.43 0.95 -25.78
N LEU A 414 9.31 0.44 -24.93
CA LEU A 414 9.16 0.54 -23.48
C LEU A 414 9.12 1.99 -23.00
N VAL A 415 9.97 2.87 -23.54
CA VAL A 415 9.93 4.30 -23.21
C VAL A 415 8.60 4.94 -23.61
N VAL A 416 8.06 4.62 -24.80
CA VAL A 416 6.76 5.12 -25.24
C VAL A 416 5.66 4.63 -24.29
N PHE A 417 5.58 3.32 -24.05
CA PHE A 417 4.57 2.73 -23.16
C PHE A 417 4.65 3.26 -21.73
N LEU A 418 5.84 3.32 -21.14
CA LEU A 418 6.06 3.79 -19.77
C LEU A 418 5.75 5.28 -19.59
N ASN A 419 5.86 6.08 -20.64
CA ASN A 419 5.50 7.50 -20.61
C ASN A 419 4.07 7.77 -21.11
N SER A 420 3.23 6.75 -21.33
CA SER A 420 1.83 6.94 -21.72
C SER A 420 0.96 7.42 -20.56
N THR A 421 -0.08 8.19 -20.85
CA THR A 421 -1.08 8.61 -19.86
C THR A 421 -1.81 7.41 -19.28
N GLN A 422 -2.07 6.39 -20.09
CA GLN A 422 -2.75 5.17 -19.66
C GLN A 422 -1.98 4.39 -18.59
N LEU A 423 -0.67 4.19 -18.79
CA LEU A 423 0.18 3.56 -17.78
C LEU A 423 0.34 4.45 -16.54
N ASP A 424 0.45 5.77 -16.70
CA ASP A 424 0.54 6.69 -15.56
C ASP A 424 -0.71 6.63 -14.68
N SER A 425 -1.90 6.65 -15.29
CA SER A 425 -3.19 6.49 -14.61
C SER A 425 -3.25 5.17 -13.85
N TYR A 426 -2.91 4.05 -14.49
CA TYR A 426 -2.88 2.75 -13.81
C TYR A 426 -1.88 2.74 -12.65
N PHE A 427 -0.67 3.27 -12.86
CA PHE A 427 0.38 3.26 -11.85
C PHE A 427 -0.02 4.03 -10.59
N ARG A 428 -0.83 5.10 -10.72
CA ARG A 428 -1.39 5.84 -9.58
C ARG A 428 -2.34 5.02 -8.73
N VAL A 429 -3.09 4.10 -9.36
CA VAL A 429 -4.00 3.17 -8.67
C VAL A 429 -3.22 2.01 -8.04
N PHE A 430 -2.23 1.51 -8.77
CA PHE A 430 -1.36 0.41 -8.37
C PHE A 430 -0.46 0.78 -7.18
N SER A 431 0.16 1.96 -7.22
CA SER A 431 1.16 2.39 -6.24
C SER A 431 0.55 3.12 -5.05
N GLY A 432 0.52 2.46 -3.90
CA GLY A 432 0.15 3.06 -2.60
C GLY A 432 1.27 3.89 -1.93
N HIS A 433 2.36 4.19 -2.62
CA HIS A 433 3.52 4.89 -2.05
C HIS A 433 4.09 5.97 -2.97
N THR A 434 5.16 6.66 -2.55
CA THR A 434 5.80 7.78 -3.28
C THR A 434 6.96 7.37 -4.19
N GLN A 435 7.28 6.08 -4.26
CA GLN A 435 8.34 5.56 -5.11
C GLN A 435 7.79 4.75 -6.30
N VAL A 436 8.60 4.60 -7.34
CA VAL A 436 8.46 3.59 -8.40
C VAL A 436 9.46 2.49 -8.07
N ASN A 437 9.01 1.42 -7.42
CA ASN A 437 9.91 0.34 -7.00
C ASN A 437 10.19 -0.62 -8.16
N ALA A 438 11.42 -1.14 -8.22
CA ALA A 438 11.77 -2.19 -9.18
C ALA A 438 10.84 -3.41 -9.05
N THR A 439 10.41 -3.77 -7.84
CA THR A 439 9.51 -4.91 -7.65
C THR A 439 8.10 -4.66 -8.17
N ASP A 440 7.59 -3.43 -8.07
CA ASP A 440 6.31 -3.04 -8.68
C ASP A 440 6.39 -3.26 -10.19
N LEU A 441 7.44 -2.72 -10.81
CA LEU A 441 7.69 -2.84 -12.25
C LEU A 441 7.86 -4.29 -12.70
N ARG A 442 8.41 -5.19 -11.88
CA ARG A 442 8.50 -6.64 -12.20
C ARG A 442 7.15 -7.34 -12.20
N GLN A 443 6.20 -6.84 -11.40
CA GLN A 443 4.88 -7.44 -11.22
C GLN A 443 3.82 -6.82 -12.13
N MET A 444 4.09 -5.63 -12.69
CA MET A 444 3.24 -5.00 -13.70
C MET A 444 3.19 -5.79 -15.00
N ARG A 445 2.10 -5.57 -15.76
CA ARG A 445 1.92 -6.11 -17.10
C ARG A 445 2.34 -5.10 -18.18
N PHE A 446 2.89 -5.65 -19.25
CA PHE A 446 3.49 -4.96 -20.38
C PHE A 446 2.96 -5.56 -21.70
N PRO A 447 3.06 -4.80 -22.80
CA PRO A 447 2.86 -5.33 -24.14
C PRO A 447 3.88 -6.43 -24.47
N SER A 448 3.55 -7.28 -25.43
CA SER A 448 4.50 -8.27 -25.97
C SER A 448 5.72 -7.61 -26.62
N LEU A 449 6.81 -8.36 -26.82
CA LEU A 449 8.00 -7.83 -27.52
C LEU A 449 7.67 -7.30 -28.92
N VAL A 450 6.76 -7.96 -29.64
CA VAL A 450 6.33 -7.51 -30.98
C VAL A 450 5.65 -6.15 -30.89
N GLN A 451 4.69 -6.00 -29.97
CA GLN A 451 3.99 -4.73 -29.74
C GLN A 451 4.93 -3.61 -29.28
N LEU A 452 5.89 -3.92 -28.40
CA LEU A 452 6.92 -2.96 -27.98
C LEU A 452 7.76 -2.50 -29.17
N ARG A 453 8.21 -3.40 -30.04
CA ARG A 453 8.97 -3.01 -31.24
C ARG A 453 8.16 -2.14 -32.20
N GLU A 454 6.86 -2.42 -32.38
CA GLU A 454 5.98 -1.55 -33.16
C GLU A 454 5.85 -0.14 -32.55
N LEU A 455 5.63 -0.04 -31.23
CA LEU A 455 5.65 1.25 -30.53
C LEU A 455 7.00 1.97 -30.70
N GLY A 456 8.10 1.21 -30.70
CA GLY A 456 9.45 1.73 -30.84
C GLY A 456 9.76 2.35 -32.20
N LYS A 457 8.89 2.17 -33.21
CA LYS A 457 8.98 2.82 -34.52
C LYS A 457 8.34 4.22 -34.52
N VAL A 458 7.50 4.53 -33.55
CA VAL A 458 6.80 5.82 -33.50
C VAL A 458 7.72 6.90 -32.95
N ALA A 459 7.94 7.94 -33.74
CA ALA A 459 8.70 9.13 -33.33
C ALA A 459 7.80 10.12 -32.56
N ALA A 460 7.30 9.70 -31.40
CA ALA A 460 6.49 10.58 -30.56
C ALA A 460 7.37 11.60 -29.83
N THR A 461 7.18 12.89 -30.12
CA THR A 461 7.93 14.01 -29.53
C THR A 461 7.19 14.74 -28.41
N ASP A 462 5.90 14.47 -28.25
CA ASP A 462 5.04 15.05 -27.22
C ASP A 462 4.08 13.99 -26.65
N GLN A 463 3.32 14.41 -25.65
CA GLN A 463 2.41 13.49 -24.98
C GLN A 463 1.26 13.00 -25.85
N GLY A 464 0.71 13.87 -26.70
CA GLY A 464 -0.41 13.49 -27.57
C GLY A 464 0.01 12.41 -28.56
N GLY A 465 1.23 12.53 -29.11
CA GLY A 465 1.83 11.51 -29.97
C GLY A 465 2.08 10.18 -29.24
N ILE A 466 2.54 10.22 -27.98
CA ILE A 466 2.74 8.99 -27.18
C ILE A 466 1.40 8.29 -26.95
N ASP A 467 0.38 9.03 -26.52
CA ASP A 467 -0.93 8.46 -26.18
C ASP A 467 -1.62 7.91 -27.43
N ALA A 468 -1.59 8.65 -28.54
CA ALA A 468 -2.11 8.18 -29.82
C ALA A 468 -1.41 6.90 -30.33
N ALA A 469 -0.09 6.79 -30.13
CA ALA A 469 0.66 5.59 -30.51
C ALA A 469 0.21 4.35 -29.71
N VAL A 470 0.02 4.52 -28.41
CA VAL A 470 -0.44 3.46 -27.52
C VAL A 470 -1.88 3.07 -27.85
N GLU A 471 -2.78 4.04 -28.01
CA GLU A 471 -4.17 3.78 -28.38
C GLU A 471 -4.30 3.07 -29.73
N ALA A 472 -3.53 3.50 -30.74
CA ALA A 472 -3.56 2.90 -32.07
C ALA A 472 -3.10 1.44 -32.05
N LEU A 473 -2.06 1.11 -31.29
CA LEU A 473 -1.55 -0.26 -31.16
C LEU A 473 -2.64 -1.21 -30.65
N PHE A 474 -3.41 -0.78 -29.64
CA PHE A 474 -4.39 -1.63 -28.97
C PHE A 474 -5.78 -1.58 -29.61
N THR A 475 -6.11 -0.53 -30.36
CA THR A 475 -7.37 -0.44 -31.13
C THR A 475 -7.31 -1.29 -32.41
N THR A 476 -6.16 -1.31 -33.11
CA THR A 476 -6.01 -2.01 -34.41
C THR A 476 -6.07 -3.54 -34.25
N MET A 477 -5.69 -4.07 -33.09
CA MET A 477 -5.69 -5.51 -32.82
C MET A 477 -7.03 -6.06 -32.35
N ALA A 478 -7.94 -5.23 -31.83
CA ALA A 478 -9.31 -5.64 -31.48
C ALA A 478 -10.20 -5.89 -32.71
N VAL A 479 -9.79 -5.41 -33.89
CA VAL A 479 -10.49 -5.62 -35.17
C VAL A 479 -9.98 -6.86 -35.92
N THR A 480 -8.87 -7.45 -35.46
CA THR A 480 -8.22 -8.63 -36.09
C THR A 480 -8.29 -9.92 -35.27
N ALA A 481 -8.93 -9.87 -34.10
CA ALA A 481 -9.34 -11.03 -33.30
C ALA A 481 -10.86 -11.23 -33.44
#